data_AF-A0A0K8UA08-F1
#
_entry.id   AF-A0A0K8UA08-F1
#
_cell.length_a   1.000
_cell.length_b   1.000
_cell.length_c   1.000
_cell.angle_alpha   90.00
_cell.angle_beta   90.00
_cell.angle_gamma   90.00
#
_symmetry.space_group_name_H-M   'P 1'
#
loop_
_entity.id
_entity.type
_entity.pdbx_description
1 polymer ?
#
loop_
_entity_poly.entity_id
_entity_poly.type
_entity_poly.pdbx_seq_one_letter_code
_entity_poly.pdbx_strand_id
1 'polypeptide(L)'
;MFGIKYLTESHLKGFDRYKYSSIDTGYISVYIMHPFWNWCVQFLPKWLAPNLITFTGFLLTVVNFILIAYYDWDFQGGNHEVHTVPRWVWSVAAINILLYYNLDGMDGKQARRTGTSGPLGELFDHGLDSYSAVLIPIYMFSLFGTNDLPPIHMFFVIWNVFLNFYLTHVEKYNTGVMFLPWGYDCTMWGVSLMLFFTTLVGPEIWHARPFLGLSMANLFEIVLIGSAMVSSHPIIIKNIYLSYKNKTGKMRPFLEAARPLFPFLWLFAITTFWCFYSRNSIIDLSPRIIFILFGTLFSNIACRLIVAQMSDVRCDGFNLLLWPLLATVAASCFPWYEQLLGSEISEDMECWILQALTIFVTIAHLHYGKGVVCEMCDHFNIRCFKVRDTPYMQHKTVTNNLPKNLAAVKNSHNNQLIQSTQLTESLLSKRSVNNKNGPIQSNLS
;
A
#
# COMPACT_ATOMS: atom_id res chain seq x y z
N MET A 1 -8.45 -3.68 -29.59
CA MET A 1 -8.30 -4.11 -28.19
C MET A 1 -9.72 -4.31 -27.67
N PHE A 2 -10.05 -5.52 -27.24
CA PHE A 2 -11.44 -5.98 -27.00
C PHE A 2 -12.24 -4.94 -26.21
N GLY A 3 -13.41 -4.53 -26.71
CA GLY A 3 -14.24 -3.43 -26.18
C GLY A 3 -14.87 -3.68 -24.81
N ILE A 4 -14.13 -4.29 -23.89
CA ILE A 4 -14.50 -4.51 -22.49
C ILE A 4 -14.40 -3.17 -21.77
N LYS A 5 -15.51 -2.72 -21.19
CA LYS A 5 -15.55 -1.57 -20.28
C LYS A 5 -15.44 -2.04 -18.84
N TYR A 6 -14.53 -1.46 -18.10
CA TYR A 6 -14.33 -1.76 -16.67
C TYR A 6 -15.10 -0.80 -15.76
N LEU A 7 -15.34 0.42 -16.21
CA LEU A 7 -16.07 1.44 -15.47
C LEU A 7 -17.52 1.52 -15.98
N THR A 8 -18.45 1.39 -15.04
CA THR A 8 -19.86 1.68 -15.27
C THR A 8 -20.13 3.19 -15.21
N GLU A 9 -21.29 3.64 -15.68
CA GLU A 9 -21.70 5.05 -15.54
C GLU A 9 -21.73 5.53 -14.08
N SER A 10 -22.06 4.64 -13.13
CA SER A 10 -22.04 4.98 -11.71
C SER A 10 -20.63 5.27 -11.21
N HIS A 11 -19.62 4.54 -11.69
CA HIS A 11 -18.22 4.85 -11.40
C HIS A 11 -17.85 6.25 -11.91
N LEU A 12 -18.17 6.52 -13.19
CA LEU A 12 -17.83 7.80 -13.84
C LEU A 12 -18.49 9.00 -13.13
N LYS A 13 -19.80 8.93 -12.84
CA LYS A 13 -20.52 9.95 -12.05
C LYS A 13 -19.98 10.09 -10.62
N GLY A 14 -19.48 9.00 -10.06
CA GLY A 14 -18.79 8.98 -8.78
C GLY A 14 -17.51 9.83 -8.83
N PHE A 15 -16.67 9.60 -9.84
CA PHE A 15 -15.43 10.33 -10.02
C PHE A 15 -15.62 11.84 -10.25
N ASP A 16 -16.72 12.26 -10.89
CA ASP A 16 -17.03 13.70 -11.07
C ASP A 16 -17.22 14.44 -9.73
N ARG A 17 -17.69 13.74 -8.71
CA ARG A 17 -17.93 14.28 -7.37
C ARG A 17 -16.76 14.07 -6.42
N TYR A 18 -15.75 13.32 -6.87
CA TYR A 18 -14.63 12.95 -6.04
C TYR A 18 -13.77 14.17 -5.67
N LYS A 19 -13.43 14.26 -4.39
CA LYS A 19 -12.46 15.21 -3.86
C LYS A 19 -11.43 14.46 -3.04
N TYR A 20 -10.16 14.66 -3.39
CA TYR A 20 -9.05 14.09 -2.65
C TYR A 20 -9.11 14.55 -1.19
N SER A 21 -9.00 13.58 -0.27
CA SER A 21 -8.95 13.82 1.17
C SER A 21 -8.01 12.81 1.81
N SER A 22 -6.90 13.31 2.34
CA SER A 22 -5.96 12.54 3.13
C SER A 22 -5.46 13.37 4.30
N ILE A 23 -5.11 12.69 5.39
CA ILE A 23 -4.53 13.28 6.59
C ILE A 23 -3.22 12.57 6.87
N ASP A 24 -2.18 13.36 7.02
CA ASP A 24 -0.85 12.89 7.41
C ASP A 24 -0.52 13.42 8.80
N THR A 25 -0.08 12.52 9.67
CA THR A 25 0.36 12.84 11.03
C THR A 25 1.72 12.23 11.36
N GLY A 26 2.39 11.63 10.37
CA GLY A 26 3.70 11.02 10.56
C GLY A 26 4.77 12.08 10.80
N TYR A 27 5.60 11.91 11.83
CA TYR A 27 6.63 12.89 12.17
C TYR A 27 7.67 13.06 11.06
N ILE A 28 8.13 11.96 10.47
CA ILE A 28 9.09 11.99 9.35
C ILE A 28 8.44 12.66 8.14
N SER A 29 7.24 12.23 7.75
CA SER A 29 6.50 12.84 6.66
C SER A 29 6.33 14.35 6.83
N VAL A 30 5.70 14.78 7.92
CA VAL A 30 5.27 16.17 8.12
C VAL A 30 6.44 17.13 8.28
N TYR A 31 7.47 16.75 9.04
CA TYR A 31 8.54 17.67 9.42
C TYR A 31 9.78 17.57 8.54
N ILE A 32 9.99 16.46 7.82
CA ILE A 32 11.18 16.25 6.99
C ILE A 32 10.78 16.14 5.52
N MET A 33 9.93 15.17 5.19
CA MET A 33 9.71 14.78 3.79
C MET A 33 8.82 15.75 3.03
N HIS A 34 7.70 16.21 3.59
CA HIS A 34 6.85 17.21 2.95
C HIS A 34 7.60 18.52 2.66
N PRO A 35 8.39 19.10 3.60
CA PRO A 35 9.26 20.23 3.30
C PRO A 35 10.27 19.95 2.19
N PHE A 36 10.92 18.77 2.24
CA PHE A 36 11.89 18.35 1.22
C PHE A 36 11.24 18.23 -0.17
N TRP A 37 10.13 17.51 -0.31
CA TRP A 37 9.41 17.36 -1.57
C TRP A 37 8.84 18.68 -2.09
N ASN A 38 8.35 19.57 -1.20
CA ASN A 38 7.92 20.92 -1.57
C ASN A 38 9.08 21.77 -2.13
N TRP A 39 10.31 21.53 -1.69
CA TRP A 39 11.50 22.15 -2.25
C TRP A 39 11.89 21.51 -3.59
N CYS A 40 12.02 20.17 -3.63
CA CYS A 40 12.40 19.42 -4.84
C CYS A 40 11.44 19.65 -6.02
N VAL A 41 10.13 19.69 -5.77
CA VAL A 41 9.12 19.86 -6.82
C VAL A 41 9.30 21.18 -7.59
N GLN A 42 9.94 22.20 -7.00
CA GLN A 42 10.16 23.50 -7.66
C GLN A 42 11.10 23.40 -8.86
N PHE A 43 12.02 22.44 -8.84
CA PHE A 43 12.98 22.17 -9.91
C PHE A 43 12.38 21.34 -11.05
N LEU A 44 11.23 20.69 -10.83
CA LEU A 44 10.57 19.94 -11.89
C LEU A 44 9.98 20.91 -12.94
N PRO A 45 10.10 20.61 -14.24
CA PRO A 45 9.50 21.45 -15.27
C PRO A 45 7.97 21.33 -15.25
N LYS A 46 7.25 22.42 -15.53
CA LYS A 46 5.78 22.44 -15.46
C LYS A 46 5.08 21.59 -16.52
N TRP A 47 5.78 21.23 -17.61
CA TRP A 47 5.24 20.33 -18.64
C TRP A 47 5.23 18.86 -18.18
N LEU A 48 6.01 18.52 -17.14
CA LEU A 48 6.13 17.17 -16.63
C LEU A 48 4.86 16.78 -15.90
N ALA A 49 4.14 15.81 -16.47
CA ALA A 49 2.91 15.29 -15.92
C ALA A 49 3.18 14.51 -14.62
N PRO A 50 2.35 14.68 -13.57
CA PRO A 50 2.46 13.93 -12.32
C PRO A 50 2.51 12.42 -12.54
N ASN A 51 1.59 11.86 -13.32
CA ASN A 51 1.54 10.41 -13.57
C ASN A 51 2.80 9.88 -14.27
N LEU A 52 3.55 10.73 -15.00
CA LEU A 52 4.83 10.31 -15.59
C LEU A 52 5.92 10.21 -14.51
N ILE A 53 5.88 11.07 -13.50
CA ILE A 53 6.76 10.99 -12.31
C ILE A 53 6.49 9.67 -11.58
N THR A 54 5.22 9.40 -11.25
CA THR A 54 4.77 8.14 -10.62
C THR A 54 5.23 6.93 -11.43
N PHE A 55 4.96 6.92 -12.74
CA PHE A 55 5.32 5.80 -13.61
C PHE A 55 6.83 5.58 -13.68
N THR A 56 7.61 6.67 -13.73
CA THR A 56 9.07 6.60 -13.72
C THR A 56 9.57 6.00 -12.41
N GLY A 57 9.04 6.44 -11.26
CA GLY A 57 9.37 5.86 -9.96
C GLY A 57 9.06 4.37 -9.90
N PHE A 58 7.86 3.97 -10.33
CA PHE A 58 7.48 2.56 -10.42
C PHE A 58 8.43 1.74 -11.30
N LEU A 59 8.85 2.26 -12.46
CA LEU A 59 9.80 1.53 -13.32
C LEU A 59 11.16 1.28 -12.63
N LEU A 60 11.58 2.12 -11.69
CA LEU A 60 12.79 1.87 -10.91
C LEU A 60 12.65 0.65 -9.99
N THR A 61 11.46 0.41 -9.42
CA THR A 61 11.19 -0.80 -8.62
C THR A 61 11.15 -2.05 -9.51
N VAL A 62 10.63 -1.94 -10.73
CA VAL A 62 10.68 -2.99 -11.76
C VAL A 62 12.11 -3.32 -12.16
N VAL A 63 12.95 -2.30 -12.40
CA VAL A 63 14.38 -2.49 -12.73
C VAL A 63 15.09 -3.23 -11.60
N ASN A 64 14.86 -2.86 -10.35
CA ASN A 64 15.44 -3.56 -9.19
C ASN A 64 15.04 -5.02 -9.15
N PHE A 65 13.73 -5.28 -9.31
CA PHE A 65 13.22 -6.65 -9.33
C PHE A 65 13.88 -7.49 -10.43
N ILE A 66 13.93 -7.00 -11.67
CA ILE A 66 14.54 -7.72 -12.80
C ILE A 66 16.03 -7.94 -12.56
N LEU A 67 16.74 -6.90 -12.12
CA LEU A 67 18.19 -6.98 -11.93
C LEU A 67 18.57 -7.97 -10.83
N ILE A 68 17.88 -7.96 -9.69
CA ILE A 68 18.15 -8.90 -8.61
C ILE A 68 17.69 -10.31 -8.97
N ALA A 69 16.52 -10.46 -9.61
CA ALA A 69 16.03 -11.77 -10.06
C ALA A 69 16.94 -12.42 -11.10
N TYR A 70 17.67 -11.64 -11.90
CA TYR A 70 18.68 -12.16 -12.82
C TYR A 70 19.86 -12.84 -12.11
N TYR A 71 20.31 -12.28 -10.98
CA TYR A 71 21.43 -12.84 -10.21
C TYR A 71 21.00 -13.92 -9.22
N ASP A 72 19.78 -13.83 -8.71
CA ASP A 72 19.29 -14.68 -7.63
C ASP A 72 17.81 -15.02 -7.85
N TRP A 73 17.52 -15.98 -8.72
CA TRP A 73 16.12 -16.33 -9.01
C TRP A 73 15.43 -17.03 -7.84
N ASP A 74 16.10 -17.98 -7.18
CA ASP A 74 15.53 -18.90 -6.19
C ASP A 74 15.80 -18.50 -4.73
N PHE A 75 16.20 -17.24 -4.49
CA PHE A 75 16.57 -16.72 -3.16
C PHE A 75 17.72 -17.51 -2.50
N GLN A 76 18.63 -18.03 -3.31
CA GLN A 76 19.81 -18.79 -2.86
C GLN A 76 21.05 -17.91 -2.74
N GLY A 77 21.06 -16.73 -3.37
CA GLY A 77 22.21 -15.82 -3.39
C GLY A 77 22.60 -15.29 -2.01
N GLY A 78 21.69 -15.25 -1.04
CA GLY A 78 22.01 -14.96 0.36
C GLY A 78 22.67 -16.13 1.10
N ASN A 79 22.36 -17.38 0.72
CA ASN A 79 22.75 -18.56 1.50
C ASN A 79 24.25 -18.91 1.43
N HIS A 80 24.96 -18.45 0.39
CA HIS A 80 26.33 -18.86 0.09
C HIS A 80 27.23 -17.67 -0.26
N GLU A 81 28.44 -17.61 0.29
CA GLU A 81 29.40 -16.52 0.02
C GLU A 81 29.89 -16.47 -1.44
N VAL A 82 29.84 -17.58 -2.18
CA VAL A 82 30.49 -17.73 -3.50
C VAL A 82 29.60 -17.24 -4.66
N HIS A 83 28.27 -17.26 -4.51
CA HIS A 83 27.31 -16.92 -5.57
C HIS A 83 26.34 -15.83 -5.14
N THR A 84 26.86 -14.80 -4.46
CA THR A 84 26.05 -13.66 -3.99
C THR A 84 25.77 -12.65 -5.11
N VAL A 85 24.68 -11.89 -4.95
CA VAL A 85 24.38 -10.76 -5.83
C VAL A 85 25.50 -9.71 -5.74
N PRO A 86 26.07 -9.24 -6.87
CA PRO A 86 27.19 -8.30 -6.85
C PRO A 86 26.90 -6.98 -6.15
N ARG A 87 27.89 -6.42 -5.44
CA ARG A 87 27.75 -5.19 -4.63
C ARG A 87 27.18 -3.99 -5.38
N TRP A 88 27.53 -3.81 -6.65
CA TRP A 88 27.03 -2.70 -7.46
C TRP A 88 25.51 -2.79 -7.72
N VAL A 89 24.95 -4.01 -7.75
CA VAL A 89 23.50 -4.24 -7.91
C VAL A 89 22.76 -3.70 -6.70
N TRP A 90 23.29 -3.92 -5.50
CA TRP A 90 22.74 -3.34 -4.27
C TRP A 90 22.82 -1.80 -4.27
N SER A 91 23.87 -1.22 -4.84
CA SER A 91 23.99 0.23 -4.98
C SER A 91 22.93 0.80 -5.90
N VAL A 92 22.74 0.18 -7.07
CA VAL A 92 21.68 0.54 -8.01
C VAL A 92 20.32 0.40 -7.34
N ALA A 93 20.10 -0.69 -6.60
CA ALA A 93 18.85 -0.94 -5.90
C ALA A 93 18.54 0.14 -4.84
N ALA A 94 19.55 0.52 -4.04
CA ALA A 94 19.44 1.57 -3.03
C ALA A 94 19.10 2.94 -3.67
N ILE A 95 19.81 3.32 -4.73
CA ILE A 95 19.57 4.58 -5.45
C ILE A 95 18.17 4.58 -6.06
N ASN A 96 17.78 3.48 -6.71
CA ASN A 96 16.47 3.35 -7.34
C ASN A 96 15.33 3.46 -6.34
N ILE A 97 15.46 2.88 -5.13
CA ILE A 97 14.41 3.01 -4.10
C ILE A 97 14.35 4.41 -3.53
N LEU A 98 15.50 5.04 -3.29
CA LEU A 98 15.51 6.42 -2.84
C LEU A 98 14.88 7.34 -3.89
N LEU A 99 15.15 7.12 -5.17
CA LEU A 99 14.53 7.87 -6.26
C LEU A 99 13.04 7.58 -6.37
N TYR A 100 12.62 6.31 -6.36
CA TYR A 100 11.21 5.90 -6.37
C TYR A 100 10.43 6.62 -5.26
N TYR A 101 10.86 6.47 -4.01
CA TYR A 101 10.21 7.05 -2.84
C TYR A 101 10.07 8.57 -2.93
N ASN A 102 11.08 9.25 -3.48
CA ASN A 102 11.02 10.70 -3.63
C ASN A 102 10.19 11.16 -4.84
N LEU A 103 10.22 10.42 -5.96
CA LEU A 103 9.37 10.70 -7.12
C LEU A 103 7.90 10.53 -6.75
N ASP A 104 7.57 9.47 -6.02
CA ASP A 104 6.27 9.18 -5.44
C ASP A 104 5.76 10.36 -4.58
N GLY A 105 6.49 10.75 -3.53
CA GLY A 105 6.09 11.87 -2.67
C GLY A 105 6.00 13.25 -3.37
N MET A 106 6.62 13.40 -4.54
CA MET A 106 6.56 14.63 -5.34
C MET A 106 5.37 14.69 -6.31
N ASP A 107 4.75 13.57 -6.69
CA ASP A 107 3.79 13.56 -7.79
C ASP A 107 2.52 14.39 -7.49
N GLY A 108 1.95 14.28 -6.30
CA GLY A 108 0.77 15.02 -5.86
C GLY A 108 1.11 16.48 -5.61
N LYS A 109 2.37 16.78 -5.25
CA LYS A 109 2.90 18.14 -5.12
C LYS A 109 2.98 18.78 -6.50
N GLN A 110 3.48 18.05 -7.48
CA GLN A 110 3.51 18.48 -8.88
C GLN A 110 2.08 18.67 -9.40
N ALA A 111 1.16 17.75 -9.11
CA ALA A 111 -0.24 17.84 -9.54
C ALA A 111 -0.93 19.10 -9.02
N ARG A 112 -0.67 19.50 -7.76
CA ARG A 112 -1.15 20.76 -7.21
C ARG A 112 -0.51 21.96 -7.90
N ARG A 113 0.80 21.91 -8.18
CA ARG A 113 1.56 22.98 -8.85
C ARG A 113 1.12 23.22 -10.30
N THR A 114 0.76 22.16 -11.02
CA THR A 114 0.29 22.21 -12.41
C THR A 114 -1.23 22.31 -12.54
N GLY A 115 -1.97 22.25 -11.42
CA GLY A 115 -3.44 22.28 -11.42
C GLY A 115 -4.08 21.02 -11.99
N THR A 116 -3.35 19.90 -12.06
CA THR A 116 -3.81 18.63 -12.65
C THR A 116 -4.19 17.58 -11.60
N SER A 117 -4.46 17.98 -10.35
CA SER A 117 -4.99 17.08 -9.32
C SER A 117 -6.37 16.54 -9.72
N GLY A 118 -6.55 15.22 -9.58
CA GLY A 118 -7.82 14.57 -9.91
C GLY A 118 -7.82 13.07 -9.58
N PRO A 119 -8.97 12.40 -9.74
CA PRO A 119 -9.13 10.99 -9.39
C PRO A 119 -8.22 10.06 -10.23
N LEU A 120 -7.91 10.43 -11.47
CA LEU A 120 -6.98 9.63 -12.29
C LEU A 120 -5.59 9.59 -11.67
N GLY A 121 -5.07 10.72 -11.19
CA GLY A 121 -3.72 10.79 -10.63
C GLY A 121 -3.58 9.91 -9.40
N GLU A 122 -4.52 10.01 -8.46
CA GLU A 122 -4.51 9.18 -7.26
C GLU A 122 -4.72 7.68 -7.54
N LEU A 123 -5.60 7.32 -8.48
CA LEU A 123 -5.72 5.91 -8.88
C LEU A 123 -4.41 5.39 -9.47
N PHE A 124 -3.74 6.21 -10.28
CA PHE A 124 -2.50 5.83 -10.95
C PHE A 124 -1.37 5.64 -9.94
N ASP A 125 -1.23 6.57 -9.01
CA ASP A 125 -0.33 6.56 -7.85
C ASP A 125 -0.53 5.30 -6.99
N HIS A 126 -1.64 5.22 -6.26
CA HIS A 126 -1.91 4.11 -5.37
C HIS A 126 -2.01 2.75 -6.11
N GLY A 127 -2.43 2.77 -7.37
CA GLY A 127 -2.49 1.57 -8.19
C GLY A 127 -1.11 0.98 -8.46
N LEU A 128 -0.14 1.82 -8.82
CA LEU A 128 1.26 1.38 -9.02
C LEU A 128 1.93 1.04 -7.68
N ASP A 129 1.64 1.78 -6.61
CA ASP A 129 2.12 1.44 -5.27
C ASP A 129 1.68 0.06 -4.80
N SER A 130 0.45 -0.34 -5.14
CA SER A 130 -0.02 -1.68 -4.81
C SER A 130 0.82 -2.79 -5.47
N TYR A 131 1.46 -2.49 -6.62
CA TYR A 131 2.38 -3.40 -7.31
C TYR A 131 3.82 -3.25 -6.81
N SER A 132 4.27 -2.04 -6.45
CA SER A 132 5.54 -1.83 -5.74
C SER A 132 5.57 -2.55 -4.40
N ALA A 133 4.44 -2.61 -3.67
CA ALA A 133 4.26 -3.40 -2.45
C ALA A 133 4.46 -4.91 -2.66
N VAL A 134 4.48 -5.39 -3.90
CA VAL A 134 4.84 -6.76 -4.28
C VAL A 134 6.33 -6.86 -4.57
N LEU A 135 6.84 -6.00 -5.46
CA LEU A 135 8.20 -6.10 -5.98
C LEU A 135 9.25 -5.82 -4.90
N ILE A 136 9.00 -4.83 -4.03
CA ILE A 136 9.95 -4.38 -3.01
C ILE A 136 10.29 -5.51 -2.01
N PRO A 137 9.32 -6.16 -1.35
CA PRO A 137 9.63 -7.29 -0.47
C PRO A 137 10.31 -8.45 -1.21
N ILE A 138 9.88 -8.75 -2.44
CA ILE A 138 10.41 -9.88 -3.20
C ILE A 138 11.92 -9.74 -3.41
N TYR A 139 12.43 -8.62 -3.92
CA TYR A 139 13.88 -8.52 -4.10
C TYR A 139 14.62 -8.29 -2.78
N MET A 140 13.96 -7.84 -1.70
CA MET A 140 14.55 -7.78 -0.37
C MET A 140 14.79 -9.18 0.20
N PHE A 141 13.96 -10.17 -0.13
CA PHE A 141 14.17 -11.56 0.30
C PHE A 141 15.50 -12.16 -0.19
N SER A 142 16.00 -11.70 -1.34
CA SER A 142 17.34 -12.08 -1.84
C SER A 142 18.49 -11.64 -0.92
N LEU A 143 18.29 -10.64 -0.05
CA LEU A 143 19.30 -10.26 0.96
C LEU A 143 19.44 -11.32 2.06
N PHE A 144 18.34 -12.00 2.39
CA PHE A 144 18.26 -12.88 3.55
C PHE A 144 18.49 -14.35 3.21
N GLY A 145 18.19 -14.73 1.95
CA GLY A 145 18.23 -16.13 1.53
C GLY A 145 17.20 -17.02 2.24
N THR A 146 17.05 -18.25 1.75
CA THR A 146 16.08 -19.21 2.30
C THR A 146 16.51 -19.87 3.61
N ASN A 147 17.79 -19.84 3.98
CA ASN A 147 18.28 -20.49 5.20
C ASN A 147 17.79 -19.76 6.46
N ASP A 148 17.85 -18.42 6.44
CA ASP A 148 17.45 -17.58 7.58
C ASP A 148 16.03 -17.04 7.46
N LEU A 149 15.50 -16.93 6.24
CA LEU A 149 14.12 -16.56 5.98
C LEU A 149 13.48 -17.53 4.96
N PRO A 150 13.03 -18.72 5.38
CA PRO A 150 12.44 -19.70 4.48
C PRO A 150 11.24 -19.15 3.69
N PRO A 151 10.91 -19.68 2.50
CA PRO A 151 9.80 -19.18 1.68
C PRO A 151 8.46 -19.03 2.41
N ILE A 152 8.15 -19.91 3.36
CA ILE A 152 6.93 -19.78 4.17
C ILE A 152 6.95 -18.56 5.11
N HIS A 153 8.12 -18.15 5.62
CA HIS A 153 8.26 -16.90 6.36
C HIS A 153 8.15 -15.69 5.42
N MET A 154 8.79 -15.75 4.25
CA MET A 154 8.65 -14.72 3.19
C MET A 154 7.18 -14.50 2.83
N PHE A 155 6.37 -15.58 2.76
CA PHE A 155 4.93 -15.52 2.57
C PHE A 155 4.21 -14.69 3.66
N PHE A 156 4.50 -14.91 4.94
CA PHE A 156 3.86 -14.11 6.00
C PHE A 156 4.35 -12.66 6.01
N VAL A 157 5.62 -12.43 5.69
CA VAL A 157 6.19 -11.08 5.55
C VAL A 157 5.50 -10.31 4.43
N ILE A 158 5.33 -10.90 3.24
CA ILE A 158 4.66 -10.21 2.12
C ILE A 158 3.17 -10.00 2.40
N TRP A 159 2.49 -10.94 3.08
CA TRP A 159 1.11 -10.77 3.51
C TRP A 159 0.93 -9.66 4.54
N ASN A 160 1.91 -9.45 5.41
CA ASN A 160 1.90 -8.31 6.32
C ASN A 160 1.97 -6.98 5.54
N VAL A 161 2.81 -6.90 4.51
CA VAL A 161 2.89 -5.73 3.61
C VAL A 161 1.57 -5.50 2.89
N PHE A 162 0.97 -6.56 2.33
CA PHE A 162 -0.33 -6.49 1.68
C PHE A 162 -1.43 -6.01 2.63
N LEU A 163 -1.47 -6.53 3.86
CA LEU A 163 -2.45 -6.14 4.86
C LEU A 163 -2.31 -4.67 5.24
N ASN A 164 -1.10 -4.18 5.50
CA ASN A 164 -0.85 -2.78 5.82
C ASN A 164 -1.30 -1.85 4.70
N PHE A 165 -0.93 -2.16 3.46
CA PHE A 165 -1.36 -1.38 2.30
C PHE A 165 -2.88 -1.41 2.17
N TYR A 166 -3.51 -2.58 2.28
CA TYR A 166 -4.94 -2.74 2.02
C TYR A 166 -5.81 -2.06 3.08
N LEU A 167 -5.41 -2.11 4.36
CA LEU A 167 -6.23 -1.57 5.45
C LEU A 167 -6.41 -0.05 5.39
N THR A 168 -5.46 0.71 4.85
CA THR A 168 -5.62 2.16 4.64
C THR A 168 -6.69 2.47 3.58
N HIS A 169 -6.84 1.60 2.59
CA HIS A 169 -7.92 1.68 1.61
C HIS A 169 -9.26 1.23 2.19
N VAL A 170 -9.27 0.20 3.05
CA VAL A 170 -10.48 -0.18 3.80
C VAL A 170 -10.93 0.96 4.71
N GLU A 171 -9.99 1.65 5.35
CA GLU A 171 -10.26 2.85 6.14
C GLU A 171 -10.93 3.92 5.28
N LYS A 172 -10.31 4.32 4.17
CA LYS A 172 -10.85 5.34 3.28
C LYS A 172 -12.21 4.96 2.69
N TYR A 173 -12.43 3.70 2.34
CA TYR A 173 -13.73 3.21 1.87
C TYR A 173 -14.85 3.47 2.89
N ASN A 174 -14.54 3.39 4.18
CA ASN A 174 -15.48 3.54 5.29
C ASN A 174 -15.58 4.98 5.81
N THR A 175 -14.48 5.73 5.86
CA THR A 175 -14.41 7.08 6.43
C THR A 175 -14.51 8.19 5.39
N GLY A 176 -14.17 7.92 4.13
CA GLY A 176 -13.98 8.93 3.08
C GLY A 176 -12.65 9.69 3.15
N VAL A 177 -11.79 9.38 4.13
CA VAL A 177 -10.50 10.04 4.36
C VAL A 177 -9.40 8.99 4.46
N MET A 178 -8.29 9.19 3.76
CA MET A 178 -7.11 8.33 3.89
C MET A 178 -6.20 8.84 5.00
N PHE A 179 -5.86 8.01 5.97
CA PHE A 179 -4.79 8.34 6.90
C PHE A 179 -3.50 7.69 6.41
N LEU A 180 -2.44 8.50 6.24
CA LEU A 180 -1.15 7.97 5.83
C LEU A 180 -0.48 7.24 7.00
N PRO A 181 -0.03 5.99 6.80
CA PRO A 181 0.58 5.21 7.86
C PRO A 181 1.98 5.74 8.18
N TRP A 182 2.24 5.96 9.48
CA TRP A 182 3.54 6.48 9.95
C TRP A 182 4.73 5.59 9.55
N GLY A 183 4.48 4.28 9.43
CA GLY A 183 5.50 3.30 9.09
C GLY A 183 5.98 3.37 7.64
N TYR A 184 5.28 4.07 6.74
CA TYR A 184 5.65 4.10 5.32
C TYR A 184 7.01 4.75 5.10
N ASP A 185 7.21 5.98 5.56
CA ASP A 185 8.49 6.69 5.40
C ASP A 185 9.64 5.96 6.09
N CYS A 186 9.39 5.44 7.31
CA CYS A 186 10.37 4.64 8.05
C CYS A 186 10.80 3.41 7.24
N THR A 187 9.84 2.72 6.61
CA THR A 187 10.11 1.55 5.79
C THR A 187 10.90 1.92 4.54
N MET A 188 10.54 3.01 3.85
CA MET A 188 11.24 3.44 2.62
C MET A 188 12.69 3.86 2.89
N TRP A 189 12.92 4.62 3.97
CA TRP A 189 14.28 4.92 4.43
C TRP A 189 15.02 3.68 4.90
N GLY A 190 14.37 2.81 5.68
CA GLY A 190 14.94 1.56 6.17
C GLY A 190 15.43 0.67 5.04
N VAL A 191 14.57 0.38 4.06
CA VAL A 191 14.91 -0.40 2.87
C VAL A 191 16.07 0.23 2.09
N SER A 192 16.03 1.54 1.85
CA SER A 192 17.10 2.25 1.14
C SER A 192 18.45 2.13 1.86
N LEU A 193 18.46 2.34 3.17
CA LEU A 193 19.65 2.26 4.00
C LEU A 193 20.17 0.82 4.11
N MET A 194 19.29 -0.18 4.21
CA MET A 194 19.67 -1.59 4.22
C MET A 194 20.37 -1.99 2.91
N LEU A 195 19.80 -1.61 1.76
CA LEU A 195 20.40 -1.89 0.45
C LEU A 195 21.75 -1.17 0.28
N PHE A 196 21.83 0.10 0.71
CA PHE A 196 23.08 0.86 0.67
C PHE A 196 24.14 0.25 1.60
N PHE A 197 23.76 -0.12 2.82
CA PHE A 197 24.68 -0.75 3.77
C PHE A 197 25.20 -2.09 3.24
N THR A 198 24.33 -2.90 2.62
CA THR A 198 24.71 -4.16 1.96
C THR A 198 25.78 -3.96 0.89
N THR A 199 25.76 -2.82 0.17
CA THR A 199 26.83 -2.49 -0.79
C THR A 199 28.20 -2.43 -0.11
N LEU A 200 28.26 -1.84 1.09
CA LEU A 200 29.51 -1.56 1.80
C LEU A 200 30.08 -2.80 2.46
N VAL A 201 29.23 -3.56 3.16
CA VAL A 201 29.68 -4.68 4.01
C VAL A 201 29.49 -6.05 3.37
N GLY A 202 28.65 -6.16 2.34
CA GLY A 202 28.23 -7.43 1.76
C GLY A 202 26.93 -7.98 2.38
N PRO A 203 26.26 -8.94 1.71
CA PRO A 203 25.02 -9.54 2.20
C PRO A 203 25.22 -10.45 3.42
N GLU A 204 26.45 -10.88 3.73
CA GLU A 204 26.72 -11.81 4.83
C GLU A 204 26.29 -11.24 6.20
N ILE A 205 26.25 -9.91 6.34
CA ILE A 205 25.79 -9.24 7.55
C ILE A 205 24.36 -9.65 7.95
N TRP A 206 23.50 -10.00 6.97
CA TRP A 206 22.11 -10.34 7.24
C TRP A 206 21.94 -11.73 7.89
N HIS A 207 23.00 -12.54 7.88
CA HIS A 207 23.11 -13.83 8.56
C HIS A 207 23.72 -13.72 9.96
N ALA A 208 24.23 -12.54 10.35
CA ALA A 208 24.78 -12.33 11.68
C ALA A 208 23.71 -12.55 12.75
N ARG A 209 24.09 -13.14 13.88
CA ARG A 209 23.20 -13.47 15.01
C ARG A 209 23.55 -12.68 16.27
N PRO A 210 23.35 -11.34 16.29
CA PRO A 210 23.82 -10.51 17.40
C PRO A 210 23.02 -10.66 18.70
N PHE A 211 21.75 -11.10 18.62
CA PHE A 211 20.85 -11.15 19.78
C PHE A 211 20.10 -12.47 19.85
N LEU A 212 20.24 -13.18 20.98
CA LEU A 212 19.47 -14.38 21.31
C LEU A 212 19.48 -15.49 20.22
N GLY A 213 20.53 -15.57 19.42
CA GLY A 213 20.64 -16.53 18.31
C GLY A 213 19.79 -16.20 17.07
N LEU A 214 19.06 -15.08 17.08
CA LEU A 214 18.26 -14.62 15.94
C LEU A 214 19.14 -13.98 14.89
N SER A 215 18.97 -14.37 13.63
CA SER A 215 19.64 -13.70 12.51
C SER A 215 19.06 -12.31 12.29
N MET A 216 19.81 -11.44 11.61
CA MET A 216 19.30 -10.12 11.23
C MET A 216 18.06 -10.22 10.31
N ALA A 217 17.92 -11.30 9.52
CA ALA A 217 16.70 -11.60 8.77
C ALA A 217 15.50 -11.85 9.69
N ASN A 218 15.66 -12.64 10.76
CA ASN A 218 14.58 -12.86 11.73
C ASN A 218 14.21 -11.58 12.47
N LEU A 219 15.20 -10.74 12.79
CA LEU A 219 14.95 -9.43 13.39
C LEU A 219 14.18 -8.51 12.44
N PHE A 220 14.51 -8.53 11.14
CA PHE A 220 13.76 -7.80 10.11
C PHE A 220 12.31 -8.27 10.05
N GLU A 221 12.06 -9.59 10.01
CA GLU A 221 10.71 -10.16 10.03
C GLU A 221 9.92 -9.70 11.27
N ILE A 222 10.49 -9.83 12.46
CA ILE A 222 9.85 -9.44 13.72
C ILE A 222 9.54 -7.94 13.75
N VAL A 223 10.50 -7.09 13.33
CA VAL A 223 10.32 -5.64 13.32
C VAL A 223 9.25 -5.23 12.32
N LEU A 224 9.26 -5.80 11.10
CA LEU A 224 8.30 -5.44 10.08
C LEU A 224 6.87 -5.84 10.51
N ILE A 225 6.69 -7.09 10.94
CA ILE A 225 5.39 -7.59 11.38
C ILE A 225 4.91 -6.87 12.65
N GLY A 226 5.79 -6.72 13.65
CA GLY A 226 5.47 -6.09 14.93
C GLY A 226 5.13 -4.61 14.79
N SER A 227 5.87 -3.87 13.95
CA SER A 227 5.62 -2.44 13.75
C SER A 227 4.24 -2.17 13.16
N ALA A 228 3.78 -3.00 12.22
CA ALA A 228 2.45 -2.93 11.63
C ALA A 228 1.32 -3.11 12.67
N MET A 229 1.45 -4.16 13.50
CA MET A 229 0.46 -4.50 14.51
C MET A 229 0.35 -3.46 15.62
N VAL A 230 1.46 -2.77 15.93
CA VAL A 230 1.50 -1.75 16.98
C VAL A 230 1.08 -0.37 16.45
N SER A 231 1.60 0.03 15.29
CA SER A 231 1.51 1.43 14.83
C SER A 231 0.44 1.69 13.78
N SER A 232 0.03 0.70 12.98
CA SER A 232 -0.88 0.89 11.85
C SER A 232 -2.29 0.39 12.16
N HIS A 233 -2.43 -0.91 12.46
CA HIS A 233 -3.74 -1.56 12.56
C HIS A 233 -4.64 -0.97 13.68
N PRO A 234 -4.15 -0.71 14.91
CA PRO A 234 -5.00 -0.15 15.97
C PRO A 234 -5.48 1.27 15.64
N ILE A 235 -4.65 2.06 14.95
CA ILE A 235 -5.00 3.42 14.54
C ILE A 235 -6.10 3.38 13.48
N ILE A 236 -5.98 2.51 12.48
CA ILE A 236 -7.00 2.33 11.44
C ILE A 236 -8.34 1.90 12.06
N ILE A 237 -8.32 0.89 12.94
CA ILE A 237 -9.53 0.41 13.63
C ILE A 237 -10.16 1.55 14.45
N LYS A 238 -9.35 2.30 15.20
CA LYS A 238 -9.79 3.46 15.97
C LYS A 238 -10.40 4.54 15.09
N ASN A 239 -9.79 4.85 13.94
CA ASN A 239 -10.26 5.88 13.02
C ASN A 239 -11.60 5.49 12.39
N ILE A 240 -11.74 4.24 11.94
CA ILE A 240 -13.04 3.72 11.46
C ILE A 240 -14.08 3.81 12.58
N TYR A 241 -13.78 3.32 13.78
CA TYR A 241 -14.70 3.39 14.92
C TYR A 241 -15.12 4.83 15.25
N LEU A 242 -14.16 5.76 15.37
CA LEU A 242 -14.44 7.16 15.68
C LEU A 242 -15.25 7.83 14.58
N SER A 243 -14.99 7.51 13.31
CA SER A 243 -15.76 8.06 12.19
C SER A 243 -17.23 7.64 12.26
N TYR A 244 -17.52 6.40 12.68
CA TYR A 244 -18.86 5.87 12.89
C TYR A 244 -19.53 6.43 14.14
N LYS A 245 -18.82 6.47 15.27
CA LYS A 245 -19.30 7.05 16.52
C LYS A 245 -19.69 8.51 16.36
N ASN A 246 -18.85 9.28 15.66
CA ASN A 246 -19.03 10.72 15.47
C ASN A 246 -19.89 11.07 14.24
N LYS A 247 -20.38 10.06 13.50
CA LYS A 247 -21.21 10.23 12.29
C LYS A 247 -20.54 11.07 11.20
N THR A 248 -19.22 10.94 11.05
CA THR A 248 -18.44 11.66 10.03
C THR A 248 -18.05 10.78 8.83
N GLY A 249 -18.06 9.45 8.99
CA GLY A 249 -17.79 8.51 7.91
C GLY A 249 -18.97 8.29 6.96
N LYS A 250 -18.91 7.24 6.13
CA LYS A 250 -19.96 6.90 5.16
C LYS A 250 -21.18 6.16 5.75
N MET A 251 -21.15 5.82 7.04
CA MET A 251 -22.26 5.19 7.79
C MET A 251 -22.82 3.92 7.14
N ARG A 252 -21.96 3.12 6.49
CA ARG A 252 -22.37 1.86 5.85
C ARG A 252 -22.74 0.82 6.92
N PRO A 253 -23.78 -0.01 6.72
CA PRO A 253 -24.06 -1.15 7.58
C PRO A 253 -22.82 -2.03 7.75
N PHE A 254 -22.69 -2.73 8.88
CA PHE A 254 -21.47 -3.49 9.24
C PHE A 254 -20.97 -4.41 8.11
N LEU A 255 -21.85 -5.19 7.48
CA LEU A 255 -21.47 -6.08 6.38
C LEU A 255 -20.97 -5.33 5.14
N GLU A 256 -21.54 -4.16 4.84
CA GLU A 256 -21.09 -3.33 3.72
C GLU A 256 -19.78 -2.59 4.05
N ALA A 257 -19.55 -2.28 5.34
CA ALA A 257 -18.31 -1.71 5.82
C ALA A 257 -17.14 -2.72 5.80
N ALA A 258 -17.43 -3.98 6.12
CA ALA A 258 -16.48 -5.09 6.11
C ALA A 258 -16.27 -5.71 4.72
N ARG A 259 -17.17 -5.46 3.76
CA ARG A 259 -17.16 -6.03 2.41
C ARG A 259 -15.81 -5.94 1.68
N PRO A 260 -15.03 -4.84 1.75
CA PRO A 260 -13.71 -4.78 1.15
C PRO A 260 -12.76 -5.89 1.61
N LEU A 261 -12.93 -6.43 2.81
CA LEU A 261 -12.07 -7.48 3.36
C LEU A 261 -12.31 -8.84 2.70
N PHE A 262 -13.49 -9.09 2.12
CA PHE A 262 -13.84 -10.40 1.56
C PHE A 262 -12.91 -10.86 0.43
N PRO A 263 -12.66 -10.11 -0.66
CA PRO A 263 -11.75 -10.56 -1.71
C PRO A 263 -10.31 -10.76 -1.19
N PHE A 264 -9.88 -9.93 -0.24
CA PHE A 264 -8.56 -10.05 0.41
C PHE A 264 -8.46 -11.33 1.24
N LEU A 265 -9.47 -11.63 2.07
CA LEU A 265 -9.54 -12.84 2.88
C LEU A 265 -9.66 -14.11 2.03
N TRP A 266 -10.39 -14.05 0.90
CA TRP A 266 -10.43 -15.16 -0.05
C TRP A 266 -9.05 -15.44 -0.64
N LEU A 267 -8.36 -14.40 -1.11
CA LEU A 267 -6.99 -14.55 -1.61
C LEU A 267 -6.08 -15.14 -0.52
N PHE A 268 -6.14 -14.63 0.72
CA PHE A 268 -5.33 -15.14 1.83
C PHE A 268 -5.61 -16.61 2.10
N ALA A 269 -6.88 -17.00 2.22
CA ALA A 269 -7.27 -18.38 2.51
C ALA A 269 -6.82 -19.35 1.41
N ILE A 270 -7.06 -19.00 0.14
CA ILE A 270 -6.73 -19.86 -1.01
C ILE A 270 -5.21 -20.03 -1.14
N THR A 271 -4.46 -18.94 -1.04
CA THR A 271 -2.98 -18.98 -1.17
C THR A 271 -2.32 -19.66 0.03
N THR A 272 -2.80 -19.42 1.25
CA THR A 272 -2.35 -20.15 2.44
C THR A 272 -2.59 -21.65 2.26
N PHE A 273 -3.79 -22.05 1.83
CA PHE A 273 -4.10 -23.45 1.59
C PHE A 273 -3.14 -24.07 0.57
N TRP A 274 -2.87 -23.38 -0.54
CA TRP A 274 -1.93 -23.87 -1.54
C TRP A 274 -0.49 -24.02 -0.99
N CYS A 275 0.00 -23.04 -0.23
CA CYS A 275 1.34 -23.09 0.33
C CYS A 275 1.54 -24.23 1.34
N PHE A 276 0.52 -24.57 2.13
CA PHE A 276 0.62 -25.63 3.14
C PHE A 276 0.24 -27.03 2.64
N TYR A 277 -0.60 -27.13 1.61
CA TYR A 277 -1.17 -28.40 1.14
C TYR A 277 -0.84 -28.77 -0.31
N SER A 278 0.00 -27.99 -1.01
CA SER A 278 0.57 -28.41 -2.30
C SER A 278 1.34 -29.72 -2.13
N ARG A 279 1.05 -30.70 -3.01
CA ARG A 279 1.73 -32.01 -2.97
C ARG A 279 3.23 -31.92 -3.27
N ASN A 280 3.63 -30.99 -4.12
CA ASN A 280 5.03 -30.81 -4.54
C ASN A 280 5.75 -29.70 -3.76
N SER A 281 5.14 -29.13 -2.70
CA SER A 281 5.71 -28.00 -1.95
C SER A 281 6.09 -26.82 -2.87
N ILE A 282 5.14 -26.40 -3.72
CA ILE A 282 5.37 -25.40 -4.78
C ILE A 282 5.99 -24.09 -4.30
N ILE A 283 5.76 -23.72 -3.04
CA ILE A 283 6.34 -22.52 -2.44
C ILE A 283 7.87 -22.60 -2.37
N ASP A 284 8.44 -23.79 -2.18
CA ASP A 284 9.89 -24.00 -2.15
C ASP A 284 10.46 -24.25 -3.56
N LEU A 285 9.67 -24.83 -4.47
CA LEU A 285 10.07 -25.09 -5.86
C LEU A 285 10.16 -23.83 -6.73
N SER A 286 9.25 -22.88 -6.54
CA SER A 286 9.18 -21.66 -7.37
C SER A 286 8.72 -20.44 -6.57
N PRO A 287 9.44 -20.07 -5.49
CA PRO A 287 9.02 -19.03 -4.54
C PRO A 287 8.84 -17.67 -5.21
N ARG A 288 9.70 -17.29 -6.17
CA ARG A 288 9.60 -15.97 -6.80
C ARG A 288 8.35 -15.84 -7.66
N ILE A 289 8.03 -16.87 -8.45
CA ILE A 289 6.85 -16.86 -9.33
C ILE A 289 5.57 -16.87 -8.51
N ILE A 290 5.51 -17.68 -7.44
CA ILE A 290 4.32 -17.74 -6.58
C ILE A 290 4.04 -16.40 -5.90
N PHE A 291 5.08 -15.69 -5.43
CA PHE A 291 4.90 -14.35 -4.85
C PHE A 291 4.46 -13.30 -5.88
N ILE A 292 4.94 -13.37 -7.14
CA ILE A 292 4.45 -12.51 -8.22
C ILE A 292 2.98 -12.76 -8.51
N LEU A 293 2.55 -14.03 -8.56
CA LEU A 293 1.14 -14.38 -8.75
C LEU A 293 0.27 -13.81 -7.62
N PHE A 294 0.64 -14.07 -6.37
CA PHE A 294 -0.11 -13.62 -5.21
C PHE A 294 -0.18 -12.09 -5.16
N GLY A 295 0.95 -11.43 -5.41
CA GLY A 295 1.02 -9.98 -5.44
C GLY A 295 0.24 -9.34 -6.59
N THR A 296 0.24 -9.95 -7.77
CA THR A 296 -0.53 -9.44 -8.91
C THR A 296 -2.04 -9.56 -8.66
N LEU A 297 -2.49 -10.66 -8.05
CA LEU A 297 -3.88 -10.83 -7.62
C LEU A 297 -4.24 -9.81 -6.55
N PHE A 298 -3.38 -9.63 -5.55
CA PHE A 298 -3.52 -8.62 -4.50
C PHE A 298 -3.66 -7.22 -5.10
N SER A 299 -2.74 -6.82 -5.97
CA SER A 299 -2.76 -5.51 -6.63
C SER A 299 -4.03 -5.34 -7.48
N ASN A 300 -4.52 -6.38 -8.16
CA ASN A 300 -5.81 -6.30 -8.87
C ASN A 300 -6.98 -6.04 -7.92
N ILE A 301 -7.02 -6.72 -6.77
CA ILE A 301 -8.04 -6.52 -5.72
C ILE A 301 -7.94 -5.10 -5.14
N ALA A 302 -6.72 -4.64 -4.84
CA ALA A 302 -6.45 -3.31 -4.31
C ALA A 302 -6.90 -2.21 -5.29
N CYS A 303 -6.54 -2.28 -6.58
CA CYS A 303 -6.97 -1.31 -7.58
C CYS A 303 -8.50 -1.23 -7.70
N ARG A 304 -9.21 -2.36 -7.62
CA ARG A 304 -10.68 -2.38 -7.60
C ARG A 304 -11.26 -1.70 -6.37
N LEU A 305 -10.65 -1.91 -5.19
CA LEU A 305 -11.04 -1.19 -3.98
C LEU A 305 -10.78 0.31 -4.12
N ILE A 306 -9.64 0.71 -4.69
CA ILE A 306 -9.27 2.12 -4.93
C ILE A 306 -10.30 2.79 -5.85
N VAL A 307 -10.69 2.12 -6.94
CA VAL A 307 -11.77 2.60 -7.81
C VAL A 307 -13.08 2.76 -7.01
N ALA A 308 -13.49 1.72 -6.27
CA ALA A 308 -14.76 1.73 -5.55
C ALA A 308 -14.84 2.81 -4.46
N GLN A 309 -13.77 3.00 -3.67
CA GLN A 309 -13.73 4.02 -2.61
C GLN A 309 -13.79 5.44 -3.17
N MET A 310 -13.20 5.69 -4.34
CA MET A 310 -13.09 7.01 -4.98
C MET A 310 -14.37 7.37 -5.74
N SER A 311 -14.97 6.42 -6.46
CA SER A 311 -16.26 6.65 -7.12
C SER A 311 -17.47 6.45 -6.20
N ASP A 312 -17.23 6.10 -4.93
CA ASP A 312 -18.25 5.79 -3.93
C ASP A 312 -19.26 4.73 -4.38
N VAL A 313 -18.80 3.74 -5.16
CA VAL A 313 -19.61 2.58 -5.50
C VAL A 313 -19.40 1.45 -4.50
N ARG A 314 -20.28 0.46 -4.52
CA ARG A 314 -20.13 -0.76 -3.73
C ARG A 314 -18.92 -1.56 -4.24
N CYS A 315 -18.01 -1.93 -3.35
CA CYS A 315 -16.85 -2.77 -3.70
C CYS A 315 -17.25 -4.21 -4.08
N ASP A 316 -16.39 -4.88 -4.85
CA ASP A 316 -16.54 -6.30 -5.19
C ASP A 316 -16.29 -7.17 -3.95
N GLY A 317 -17.16 -8.15 -3.69
CA GLY A 317 -16.98 -9.11 -2.59
C GLY A 317 -16.11 -10.31 -2.95
N PHE A 318 -15.87 -10.52 -4.25
CA PHE A 318 -15.08 -11.61 -4.80
C PHE A 318 -14.42 -11.13 -6.10
N ASN A 319 -13.14 -11.46 -6.31
CA ASN A 319 -12.43 -11.11 -7.53
C ASN A 319 -12.48 -12.29 -8.51
N LEU A 320 -12.88 -12.04 -9.76
CA LEU A 320 -13.02 -13.08 -10.79
C LEU A 320 -11.73 -13.83 -11.08
N LEU A 321 -10.55 -13.21 -10.89
CA LEU A 321 -9.26 -13.88 -11.08
C LEU A 321 -8.96 -14.94 -10.00
N LEU A 322 -9.77 -15.02 -8.94
CA LEU A 322 -9.66 -16.09 -7.95
C LEU A 322 -10.24 -17.42 -8.45
N TRP A 323 -11.09 -17.44 -9.48
CA TRP A 323 -11.58 -18.69 -10.08
C TRP A 323 -10.48 -19.56 -10.70
N PRO A 324 -9.64 -19.03 -11.62
CA PRO A 324 -8.52 -19.82 -12.14
C PRO A 324 -7.51 -20.18 -11.04
N LEU A 325 -7.30 -19.32 -10.03
CA LEU A 325 -6.50 -19.67 -8.86
C LEU A 325 -7.10 -20.88 -8.12
N LEU A 326 -8.39 -20.86 -7.79
CA LEU A 326 -9.08 -21.98 -7.13
C LEU A 326 -8.96 -23.28 -7.93
N ALA A 327 -9.09 -23.22 -9.25
CA ALA A 327 -8.92 -24.37 -10.11
C ALA A 327 -7.49 -24.93 -10.05
N THR A 328 -6.47 -24.06 -10.08
CA THR A 328 -5.08 -24.45 -9.92
C THR A 328 -4.81 -25.06 -8.54
N VAL A 329 -5.26 -24.42 -7.46
CA VAL A 329 -5.10 -24.96 -6.10
C VAL A 329 -5.80 -26.31 -5.95
N ALA A 330 -6.99 -26.47 -6.54
CA ALA A 330 -7.70 -27.73 -6.52
C ALA A 330 -6.94 -28.85 -7.25
N ALA A 331 -6.31 -28.54 -8.39
CA ALA A 331 -5.45 -29.48 -9.10
C ALA A 331 -4.15 -29.78 -8.34
N SER A 332 -3.51 -28.78 -7.73
CA SER A 332 -2.25 -28.96 -7.01
C SER A 332 -2.38 -29.72 -5.68
N CYS A 333 -3.52 -29.59 -5.00
CA CYS A 333 -3.69 -30.13 -3.64
C CYS A 333 -4.52 -31.42 -3.60
N PHE A 334 -5.40 -31.66 -4.58
CA PHE A 334 -6.30 -32.83 -4.58
C PHE A 334 -6.07 -33.72 -5.81
N PRO A 335 -5.65 -34.99 -5.63
CA PRO A 335 -5.31 -35.86 -6.74
C PRO A 335 -6.51 -36.61 -7.33
N TRP A 336 -7.63 -35.92 -7.53
CA TRP A 336 -8.82 -36.51 -8.18
C TRP A 336 -8.51 -37.02 -9.59
N TYR A 337 -7.52 -36.43 -10.26
CA TYR A 337 -7.05 -36.83 -11.58
C TYR A 337 -6.21 -38.11 -11.55
N GLU A 338 -5.63 -38.51 -10.42
CA GLU A 338 -4.83 -39.74 -10.31
C GLU A 338 -5.73 -40.97 -10.54
N GLN A 339 -6.95 -40.93 -10.00
CA GLN A 339 -7.97 -41.96 -10.20
C GLN A 339 -8.51 -41.98 -11.65
N LEU A 340 -8.44 -40.85 -12.36
CA LEU A 340 -8.99 -40.69 -13.71
C LEU A 340 -7.97 -40.96 -14.82
N LEU A 341 -6.73 -40.50 -14.62
CA LEU A 341 -5.65 -40.47 -15.61
C LEU A 341 -4.49 -41.42 -15.28
N GLY A 342 -4.50 -42.07 -14.10
CA GLY A 342 -3.47 -43.02 -13.68
C GLY A 342 -2.07 -42.41 -13.52
N SER A 343 -1.96 -41.08 -13.43
CA SER A 343 -0.69 -40.37 -13.32
C SER A 343 -0.80 -39.18 -12.36
N GLU A 344 0.30 -38.90 -11.67
CA GLU A 344 0.42 -37.75 -10.77
C GLU A 344 0.90 -36.50 -11.54
N ILE A 345 0.60 -35.30 -11.01
CA ILE A 345 1.17 -34.05 -11.52
C ILE A 345 2.62 -33.97 -11.03
N SER A 346 3.56 -34.01 -11.97
CA SER A 346 4.98 -33.82 -11.65
C SER A 346 5.28 -32.40 -11.15
N GLU A 347 6.39 -32.25 -10.44
CA GLU A 347 6.92 -30.96 -9.97
C GLU A 347 7.04 -29.95 -11.13
N ASP A 348 7.61 -30.37 -12.26
CA ASP A 348 7.74 -29.54 -13.47
C ASP A 348 6.38 -29.07 -13.99
N MET A 349 5.38 -29.96 -14.01
CA MET A 349 4.05 -29.63 -14.50
C MET A 349 3.36 -28.61 -13.59
N GLU A 350 3.48 -28.75 -12.27
CA GLU A 350 2.94 -27.77 -11.32
C GLU A 350 3.61 -26.39 -11.50
N CYS A 351 4.93 -26.35 -11.72
CA CYS A 351 5.67 -25.13 -12.05
C CYS A 351 5.19 -24.49 -13.35
N TRP A 352 4.95 -25.27 -14.42
CA TRP A 352 4.38 -24.76 -15.67
C TRP A 352 2.97 -24.21 -15.51
N ILE A 353 2.12 -24.87 -14.72
CA ILE A 353 0.77 -24.39 -14.39
C ILE A 353 0.86 -23.06 -13.64
N LEU A 354 1.74 -22.97 -12.64
CA LEU A 354 1.98 -21.75 -11.88
C LEU A 354 2.44 -20.61 -12.80
N GLN A 355 3.40 -20.85 -13.70
CA GLN A 355 3.88 -19.86 -14.65
C GLN A 355 2.77 -19.40 -15.60
N ALA A 356 2.01 -20.33 -16.18
CA ALA A 356 0.89 -20.01 -17.08
C ALA A 356 -0.18 -19.17 -16.38
N LEU A 357 -0.55 -19.53 -15.15
CA LEU A 357 -1.49 -18.75 -14.33
C LEU A 357 -0.94 -17.36 -14.03
N THR A 358 0.35 -17.25 -13.68
CA THR A 358 1.01 -15.97 -13.41
C THR A 358 0.99 -15.05 -14.63
N ILE A 359 1.33 -15.58 -15.81
CA ILE A 359 1.29 -14.83 -17.07
C ILE A 359 -0.15 -14.37 -17.38
N PHE A 360 -1.13 -15.27 -17.27
CA PHE A 360 -2.53 -14.96 -17.50
C PHE A 360 -3.03 -13.84 -16.57
N VAL A 361 -2.79 -13.97 -15.27
CA VAL A 361 -3.20 -12.98 -14.26
C VAL A 361 -2.49 -11.64 -14.46
N THR A 362 -1.21 -11.66 -14.83
CA THR A 362 -0.44 -10.44 -15.14
C THR A 362 -1.01 -9.71 -16.35
N ILE A 363 -1.29 -10.43 -17.45
CA ILE A 363 -1.92 -9.85 -18.64
C ILE A 363 -3.30 -9.27 -18.28
N ALA A 364 -4.11 -10.00 -17.49
CA ALA A 364 -5.41 -9.54 -17.06
C ALA A 364 -5.32 -8.27 -16.19
N HIS A 365 -4.35 -8.20 -15.28
CA HIS A 365 -4.10 -7.02 -14.45
C HIS A 365 -3.67 -5.81 -15.28
N LEU A 366 -2.72 -5.98 -16.21
CA LEU A 366 -2.27 -4.92 -17.12
C LEU A 366 -3.40 -4.42 -18.03
N HIS A 367 -4.23 -5.34 -18.53
CA HIS A 367 -5.40 -4.99 -19.34
C HIS A 367 -6.43 -4.20 -18.52
N TYR A 368 -6.69 -4.59 -17.26
CA TYR A 368 -7.55 -3.85 -16.34
C TYR A 368 -7.02 -2.43 -16.09
N GLY A 369 -5.74 -2.30 -15.71
CA GLY A 369 -5.13 -0.99 -15.42
C GLY A 369 -5.16 -0.06 -16.63
N LYS A 370 -4.77 -0.56 -17.81
CA LYS A 370 -4.86 0.22 -19.06
C LYS A 370 -6.30 0.62 -19.37
N GLY A 371 -7.25 -0.31 -19.27
CA GLY A 371 -8.66 -0.05 -19.58
C GLY A 371 -9.24 1.05 -18.69
N VAL A 372 -9.07 0.94 -17.37
CA VAL A 372 -9.55 1.94 -16.42
C VAL A 372 -8.90 3.32 -16.65
N VAL A 373 -7.59 3.37 -16.86
CA VAL A 373 -6.88 4.63 -17.14
C VAL A 373 -7.38 5.28 -18.43
N CYS A 374 -7.56 4.49 -19.50
CA CYS A 374 -8.09 5.00 -20.77
C CYS A 374 -9.52 5.52 -20.61
N GLU A 375 -10.42 4.75 -19.98
CA GLU A 375 -11.81 5.15 -19.76
C GLU A 375 -11.92 6.44 -18.93
N MET A 376 -11.07 6.61 -17.91
CA MET A 376 -11.00 7.87 -17.15
C MET A 376 -10.43 9.03 -17.97
N CYS A 377 -9.38 8.78 -18.77
CA CYS A 377 -8.83 9.80 -19.67
C CYS A 377 -9.89 10.31 -20.66
N ASP A 378 -10.67 9.39 -21.22
CA ASP A 378 -11.74 9.70 -22.17
C ASP A 378 -12.88 10.47 -21.49
N HIS A 379 -13.32 10.03 -20.30
CA HIS A 379 -14.36 10.70 -19.51
C HIS A 379 -13.99 12.14 -19.13
N PHE A 380 -12.75 12.35 -18.66
CA PHE A 380 -12.27 13.68 -18.27
C PHE A 380 -11.69 14.51 -19.43
N ASN A 381 -11.61 13.94 -20.64
CA ASN A 381 -10.94 14.53 -21.81
C ASN A 381 -9.51 15.03 -21.49
N ILE A 382 -8.73 14.18 -20.82
CA ILE A 382 -7.33 14.44 -20.46
C ILE A 382 -6.40 13.40 -21.09
N ARG A 383 -5.10 13.63 -21.00
CA ARG A 383 -4.07 12.68 -21.42
C ARG A 383 -3.24 12.31 -20.19
N CYS A 384 -3.10 11.01 -19.91
CA CYS A 384 -2.44 10.51 -18.69
C CYS A 384 -1.06 11.14 -18.46
N PHE A 385 -0.22 11.24 -19.50
CA PHE A 385 1.16 11.70 -19.39
C PHE A 385 1.42 13.10 -19.98
N LYS A 386 0.40 13.96 -20.08
CA LYS A 386 0.59 15.31 -20.63
C LYS A 386 -0.20 16.35 -19.85
N VAL A 387 0.49 17.40 -19.41
CA VAL A 387 -0.13 18.63 -18.89
C VAL A 387 -0.66 19.43 -20.08
N ARG A 388 -1.95 19.79 -20.09
CA ARG A 388 -2.52 20.70 -21.10
C ARG A 388 -2.47 22.13 -20.58
N ASP A 389 -1.99 23.05 -21.42
CA ASP A 389 -2.18 24.48 -21.25
C ASP A 389 -3.59 24.88 -21.73
N THR A 390 -4.65 24.61 -20.96
CA THR A 390 -5.99 25.09 -21.32
C THR A 390 -6.36 26.38 -20.57
N PRO A 391 -6.84 27.44 -21.25
CA PRO A 391 -7.35 28.67 -20.63
C PRO A 391 -8.51 28.42 -19.63
N TYR A 392 -9.21 27.28 -19.77
CA TYR A 392 -10.28 26.85 -18.86
C TYR A 392 -9.79 26.65 -17.40
N MET A 393 -8.51 26.31 -17.19
CA MET A 393 -7.94 26.19 -15.85
C MET A 393 -7.78 27.56 -15.16
N GLN A 394 -7.44 28.62 -15.88
CA GLN A 394 -7.30 29.97 -15.31
C GLN A 394 -8.63 30.49 -14.75
N HIS A 395 -9.77 30.17 -15.37
CA HIS A 395 -11.07 30.64 -14.91
C HIS A 395 -11.54 29.97 -13.59
N LYS A 396 -11.16 28.72 -13.34
CA LYS A 396 -11.38 28.05 -12.05
C LYS A 396 -10.39 28.48 -10.98
N THR A 397 -9.13 28.77 -11.34
CA THR A 397 -8.14 29.30 -10.40
C THR A 397 -8.52 30.70 -9.90
N VAL A 398 -9.07 31.57 -10.76
CA VAL A 398 -9.54 32.90 -10.35
C VAL A 398 -10.81 32.82 -9.49
N THR A 399 -11.75 31.93 -9.81
CA THR A 399 -13.00 31.79 -9.04
C THR A 399 -12.82 31.09 -7.68
N ASN A 400 -11.81 30.24 -7.53
CA ASN A 400 -11.45 29.63 -6.23
C ASN A 400 -10.50 30.49 -5.38
N ASN A 401 -9.75 31.42 -5.98
CA ASN A 401 -8.85 32.34 -5.27
C ASN A 401 -9.48 33.69 -4.91
N LEU A 402 -10.74 33.94 -5.30
CA LEU A 402 -11.50 35.01 -4.66
C LEU A 402 -11.96 34.54 -3.26
N PRO A 403 -11.59 35.23 -2.17
CA PRO A 403 -12.08 34.87 -0.85
C PRO A 403 -13.59 35.18 -0.76
N LYS A 404 -14.43 34.20 -1.06
CA LYS A 404 -15.80 34.19 -0.54
C LYS A 404 -15.70 33.89 0.95
N ASN A 405 -15.93 34.93 1.76
CA ASN A 405 -16.06 34.96 3.22
C ASN A 405 -14.80 35.25 4.04
N LEU A 406 -14.35 36.51 4.00
CA LEU A 406 -13.56 37.15 5.06
C LEU A 406 -14.27 37.19 6.44
N ALA A 407 -15.57 36.86 6.51
CA ALA A 407 -16.32 36.80 7.77
C ALA A 407 -16.22 35.43 8.51
N ALA A 408 -15.84 34.34 7.83
CA ALA A 408 -15.85 32.99 8.43
C ALA A 408 -14.56 32.63 9.18
N VAL A 409 -13.42 33.21 8.77
CA VAL A 409 -12.10 32.89 9.35
C VAL A 409 -11.87 33.59 10.70
N LYS A 410 -12.56 34.71 10.98
CA LYS A 410 -12.52 35.35 12.31
C LYS A 410 -13.31 34.59 13.39
N ASN A 411 -14.30 33.78 13.02
CA ASN A 411 -15.13 33.06 13.98
C ASN A 411 -14.55 31.71 14.43
N SER A 412 -13.73 31.05 13.60
CA SER A 412 -13.13 29.75 14.00
C SER A 412 -11.96 29.92 14.97
N HIS A 413 -11.14 30.96 14.80
CA HIS A 413 -10.03 31.24 15.71
C HIS A 413 -10.49 31.76 17.08
N ASN A 414 -11.56 32.57 17.13
CA ASN A 414 -12.14 33.01 18.39
C ASN A 414 -12.87 31.87 19.13
N ASN A 415 -13.54 30.95 18.44
CA ASN A 415 -14.22 29.82 19.09
C ASN A 415 -13.25 28.76 19.65
N GLN A 416 -12.08 28.56 19.03
CA GLN A 416 -11.05 27.67 19.58
C GLN A 416 -10.35 28.25 20.81
N LEU A 417 -10.10 29.57 20.85
CA LEU A 417 -9.59 30.22 22.06
C LEU A 417 -10.61 30.16 23.20
N ILE A 418 -11.89 30.48 22.95
CA ILE A 418 -12.95 30.48 23.98
C ILE A 418 -13.19 29.08 24.56
N GLN A 419 -13.15 28.01 23.76
CA GLN A 419 -13.26 26.64 24.26
C GLN A 419 -12.05 26.21 25.11
N SER A 420 -10.84 26.67 24.78
CA SER A 420 -9.65 26.37 25.57
C SER A 420 -9.65 27.08 26.93
N THR A 421 -10.15 28.33 27.00
CA THR A 421 -10.24 29.07 28.26
C THR A 421 -11.34 28.51 29.18
N GLN A 422 -12.49 28.13 28.62
CA GLN A 422 -13.58 27.52 29.39
C GLN A 422 -13.24 26.12 29.92
N LEU A 423 -12.47 25.31 29.18
CA LEU A 423 -12.00 24.02 29.69
C LEU A 423 -11.03 24.20 30.88
N THR A 424 -10.14 25.18 30.79
CA THR A 424 -9.11 25.45 31.80
C THR A 424 -9.72 26.00 33.09
N GLU A 425 -10.72 26.88 33.01
CA GLU A 425 -11.48 27.36 34.18
C GLU A 425 -12.34 26.27 34.82
N SER A 426 -12.92 25.35 34.03
CA SER A 426 -13.72 24.23 34.57
C SER A 426 -12.86 23.17 35.30
N LEU A 427 -11.59 23.03 34.90
CA LEU A 427 -10.63 22.12 35.54
C LEU A 427 -10.05 22.74 36.82
N LEU A 428 -9.87 24.06 36.87
CA LEU A 428 -9.44 24.78 38.07
C LEU A 428 -10.54 24.88 39.14
N SER A 429 -11.81 25.04 38.74
CA SER A 429 -12.94 25.05 39.70
C SER A 429 -13.22 23.66 40.29
N LYS A 430 -13.09 22.59 39.50
CA LYS A 430 -13.23 21.21 40.01
C LYS A 430 -12.10 20.80 40.96
N ARG A 431 -10.91 21.41 40.85
CA ARG A 431 -9.79 21.16 41.77
C ARG A 431 -9.93 21.90 43.12
N SER A 432 -10.64 23.04 43.17
CA SER A 432 -10.86 23.76 44.43
C SER A 432 -12.04 23.21 45.26
N VAL A 433 -13.01 22.56 44.61
CA VAL A 433 -14.18 21.96 45.28
C VAL A 433 -13.85 20.61 45.95
N ASN A 434 -12.87 19.86 45.44
CA ASN A 434 -12.45 18.58 46.03
C ASN A 434 -11.53 18.70 47.27
N ASN A 435 -11.19 19.91 47.73
CA ASN A 435 -10.32 20.12 48.89
C ASN A 435 -11.05 20.69 50.12
N LYS A 436 -12.38 20.55 50.19
CA LYS A 436 -13.24 21.06 51.28
C LYS A 436 -14.20 20.03 51.89
N ASN A 437 -13.75 18.78 52.09
CA ASN A 437 -14.48 17.83 52.92
C ASN A 437 -13.56 17.21 54.00
N GLY A 438 -13.64 17.78 55.20
CA GLY A 438 -13.19 17.19 56.45
C GLY A 438 -13.67 18.07 57.61
N PRO A 439 -14.54 17.55 58.48
CA PRO A 439 -14.08 17.42 59.85
C PRO A 439 -14.42 16.06 60.46
N ILE A 440 -13.41 15.51 61.15
CA ILE A 440 -13.56 14.45 62.15
C ILE A 440 -14.06 15.14 63.43
N GLN A 441 -15.23 14.74 63.94
CA GLN A 441 -15.64 15.00 65.32
C GLN A 441 -15.70 13.66 66.06
N SER A 442 -14.83 13.54 67.07
CA SER A 442 -14.81 12.49 68.09
C SER A 442 -15.77 12.85 69.23
N ASN A 443 -16.73 11.97 69.52
CA ASN A 443 -17.46 11.97 70.79
C ASN A 443 -16.82 10.96 71.74
N LEU A 444 -16.56 11.41 72.97
CA LEU A 444 -16.25 10.60 74.15
C LEU A 444 -17.56 10.27 74.86
N SER A 445 -17.88 8.98 74.95
CA SER A 445 -18.52 8.30 76.09
C SER A 445 -18.57 6.81 75.81
#